data_AF-K6YBJ2-F1
#
_entry.id   AF-K6YBJ2-F1
#
_cell.length_a   1.000
_cell.length_b   1.000
_cell.length_c   1.000
_cell.angle_alpha   90.00
_cell.angle_beta   90.00
_cell.angle_gamma   90.00
#
_symmetry.space_group_name_H-M   'P 1'
#
loop_
_entity.id
_entity.type
_entity.pdbx_description
1 polymer ?
#
loop_
_entity_poly.entity_id
_entity_poly.type
_entity_poly.pdbx_seq_one_letter_code
_entity_poly.pdbx_strand_id
1 'polypeptide(L)' 'MPSKQQKNDDEGHVHGPDCNHHHHHEPQTPIIREGAKIGRNDACPCGSAKKYKKCCGK' A
#
# COMPACT_ATOMS: atom_id res chain seq x y z
N MET A 1 34.58 15.83 10.07
CA MET A 1 33.71 16.07 11.24
C MET A 1 33.00 17.40 11.00
N PRO A 2 31.68 17.42 10.69
CA PRO A 2 30.63 17.52 11.74
C PRO A 2 29.33 16.75 11.39
N SER A 3 28.77 15.94 12.31
CA SER A 3 27.72 16.29 13.29
C SER A 3 26.27 16.30 12.78
N LYS A 4 25.44 15.43 13.42
CA LYS A 4 23.97 15.48 13.62
C LYS A 4 23.04 15.34 12.39
N GLN A 5 22.09 14.40 12.43
CA GLN A 5 20.75 14.62 13.01
C GLN A 5 19.78 13.47 12.66
N GLN A 6 18.99 13.09 13.66
CA GLN A 6 17.94 12.06 13.71
C GLN A 6 16.85 12.23 12.64
N LYS A 7 16.30 11.11 12.13
CA LYS A 7 15.01 11.07 11.42
C LYS A 7 14.29 9.75 11.75
N ASN A 8 13.17 9.87 12.46
CA ASN A 8 12.13 8.84 12.49
C ASN A 8 11.33 9.04 11.20
N ASP A 9 10.97 7.97 10.49
CA ASP A 9 9.71 7.82 9.75
C ASP A 9 9.66 6.37 9.23
N ASP A 10 8.73 5.59 9.80
CA ASP A 10 7.78 4.76 9.06
C ASP A 10 8.30 3.86 7.91
N GLU A 11 8.84 2.66 8.22
CA GLU A 11 8.67 1.48 7.36
C GLU A 11 8.75 0.18 8.17
N GLY A 12 7.72 -0.66 8.06
CA GLY A 12 7.71 -2.04 8.56
C GLY A 12 8.71 -2.90 7.78
N HIS A 13 9.95 -2.94 8.26
CA HIS A 13 11.08 -3.62 7.64
C HIS A 13 11.24 -5.06 8.17
N VAL A 14 11.18 -6.06 7.28
CA VAL A 14 11.71 -7.41 7.58
C VAL A 14 13.18 -7.46 7.18
N HIS A 15 14.06 -7.13 8.12
CA HIS A 15 15.53 -7.12 7.95
C HIS A 15 16.11 -8.54 8.04
N GLY A 16 16.83 -8.96 7.01
CA GLY A 16 17.99 -9.83 7.21
C GLY A 16 19.21 -8.95 7.51
N PRO A 17 20.28 -9.47 8.14
CA PRO A 17 21.40 -8.65 8.58
C PRO A 17 22.22 -7.97 7.46
N ASP A 18 21.88 -8.13 6.17
CA ASP A 18 22.67 -7.63 5.05
C ASP A 18 21.87 -7.23 3.79
N CYS A 19 20.61 -6.77 3.90
CA CYS A 19 19.90 -6.25 2.73
C CYS A 19 20.17 -4.75 2.50
N ASN A 20 21.18 -4.45 1.68
CA ASN A 20 21.56 -3.09 1.29
C ASN A 20 20.75 -2.58 0.07
N HIS A 21 19.49 -2.18 0.29
CA HIS A 21 18.66 -1.54 -0.74
C HIS A 21 18.33 -0.08 -0.36
N HIS A 22 18.53 0.83 -1.32
CA HIS A 22 18.27 2.26 -1.18
C HIS A 22 16.86 2.59 -1.69
N HIS A 23 15.93 2.86 -0.78
CA HIS A 23 14.55 3.24 -1.11
C HIS A 23 14.49 4.70 -1.59
N HIS A 24 14.29 4.91 -2.89
CA HIS A 24 13.92 6.23 -3.42
C HIS A 24 12.40 6.40 -3.29
N HIS A 25 11.95 6.97 -2.18
CA HIS A 25 10.54 7.24 -1.93
C HIS A 25 10.22 8.69 -2.35
N GLU A 26 9.74 8.86 -3.58
CA GLU A 26 9.10 10.12 -3.98
C GLU A 26 7.64 10.09 -3.52
N PRO A 27 7.18 11.08 -2.72
CA PRO A 27 5.84 11.03 -2.12
C PRO A 27 4.77 11.18 -3.20
N GLN A 28 4.07 10.08 -3.50
CA GLN A 28 2.91 10.11 -4.39
C GLN A 28 1.67 10.61 -3.63
N THR A 29 0.90 11.51 -4.23
CA THR A 29 -0.37 11.96 -3.64
C THR A 29 -1.41 10.83 -3.68
N PRO A 30 -2.22 10.63 -2.61
CA PRO A 30 -3.19 9.54 -2.56
C PRO A 30 -4.35 9.78 -3.53
N ILE A 31 -4.65 8.78 -4.37
CA ILE A 31 -5.84 8.79 -5.24
C ILE A 31 -7.08 8.51 -4.37
N ILE A 32 -7.95 9.50 -4.21
CA ILE A 32 -9.24 9.34 -3.53
C ILE A 32 -10.20 8.65 -4.49
N ARG A 33 -10.73 7.49 -4.10
CA ARG A 33 -11.80 6.83 -4.84
C ARG A 33 -13.12 7.54 -4.54
N GLU A 34 -13.83 7.97 -5.59
CA GLU A 34 -15.15 8.62 -5.48
C GLU A 34 -16.29 7.64 -5.09
N GLY A 35 -16.01 6.34 -5.09
CA GLY A 35 -16.98 5.28 -4.81
C GLY A 35 -16.93 4.72 -3.38
N ALA A 36 -18.03 4.08 -2.98
CA ALA A 36 -18.10 3.33 -1.73
C ALA A 36 -16.98 2.29 -1.64
N LYS A 37 -16.39 2.15 -0.44
CA LYS A 37 -15.37 1.14 -0.15
C LYS A 37 -16.02 -0.24 -0.28
N ILE A 38 -15.85 -0.89 -1.43
CA ILE A 38 -16.36 -2.25 -1.61
C ILE A 38 -15.56 -3.24 -0.78
N GLY A 39 -16.25 -3.98 0.09
CA GLY A 39 -15.65 -5.05 0.87
C GLY A 39 -15.30 -6.24 -0.01
N ARG A 40 -14.27 -6.99 0.39
CA ARG A 40 -13.78 -8.17 -0.33
C ARG A 40 -14.88 -9.22 -0.61
N ASN A 41 -15.88 -9.32 0.27
CA ASN A 41 -16.96 -10.30 0.16
C ASN A 41 -18.24 -9.76 -0.50
N ASP A 42 -18.34 -8.45 -0.76
CA ASP A 42 -19.52 -7.82 -1.34
C ASP A 42 -19.74 -8.21 -2.80
N ALA A 43 -20.94 -7.97 -3.31
CA ALA A 43 -21.26 -8.19 -4.71
C ALA A 43 -20.39 -7.30 -5.61
N CYS A 44 -19.83 -7.87 -6.67
CA CYS A 44 -19.00 -7.12 -7.61
C CYS A 44 -19.83 -6.01 -8.30
N PRO A 45 -19.33 -4.77 -8.37
CA PRO A 45 -20.02 -3.66 -9.05
C PRO A 45 -20.04 -3.87 -10.57
N CYS A 46 -19.28 -4.84 -11.08
CA CYS A 46 -19.26 -5.27 -12.46
C CYS A 46 -20.52 -6.06 -12.90
N GLY A 47 -21.49 -6.27 -12.01
CA GLY A 47 -22.75 -6.97 -12.33
C GLY A 47 -22.61 -8.49 -12.47
N SER A 48 -21.46 -9.08 -12.13
CA SER A 48 -21.19 -10.51 -12.34
C SER A 48 -21.85 -11.44 -11.31
N ALA A 49 -22.64 -10.90 -10.38
CA ALA A 49 -23.24 -11.59 -9.23
C ALA A 49 -22.24 -12.38 -8.34
N LYS A 50 -20.94 -12.27 -8.59
CA LYS A 50 -19.86 -12.89 -7.83
C LYS A 50 -19.39 -11.95 -6.74
N LYS A 51 -18.88 -12.51 -5.63
CA LYS A 51 -18.18 -11.74 -4.60
C LYS A 51 -16.97 -11.01 -5.22
N TYR A 52 -16.69 -9.78 -4.79
CA TYR A 52 -15.61 -8.93 -5.33
C TYR A 52 -14.28 -9.70 -5.41
N LYS A 53 -13.89 -10.41 -4.35
CA LYS A 53 -12.68 -11.26 -4.30
C LYS A 53 -12.57 -12.38 -5.32
N LYS A 54 -13.69 -12.80 -5.92
CA LYS A 54 -13.73 -13.86 -6.94
C LYS A 54 -13.89 -13.29 -8.35
N CYS A 55 -14.04 -11.97 -8.46
CA CYS A 55 -14.24 -11.24 -9.70
C CYS A 55 -13.17 -10.16 -9.89
N CYS A 56 -13.47 -8.88 -9.63
CA CYS A 56 -12.57 -7.75 -9.86
C CYS A 56 -11.51 -7.53 -8.75
N GLY A 57 -11.66 -8.18 -7.59
CA GLY A 57 -10.72 -8.12 -6.47
C GLY A 57 -9.92 -9.41 -6.28
N LYS A 58 -9.72 -10.17 -7.36
CA LYS A 58 -8.71 -11.23 -7.42
C LYS A 58 -7.33 -10.62 -7.45
#